data_AF-A0AAX1IGR5-F1
#
_entry.id   AF-A0AAX1IGR5-F1
#
_cell.length_a   1.000
_cell.length_b   1.000
_cell.length_c   1.000
_cell.angle_alpha   90.00
_cell.angle_beta   90.00
_cell.angle_gamma   90.00
#
_symmetry.space_group_name_H-M   'P 1'
#
loop_
_entity.id
_entity.type
_entity.pdbx_description
1 polymer ?
#
loop_
_entity_poly.entity_id
_entity_poly.type
_entity_poly.pdbx_seq_one_letter_code
_entity_poly.pdbx_strand_id
1 'polypeptide(L)'
;MLAGYPGTMGITLRAVSLDTDAWAELNTPQPGERWQRVVVDVPTAVQSGAFAIRLEDKSSQPFGWAGVGASRQPLHQALVAGALPLFAAVVLANCWLLLVAMLLPGTGTPQQRLLNALLAAGCVWMLVFNMFVLSPPVGKAGAALTLLLPFLTLPLRRQGLRAAGADAVALQRQLLPTLLLSCLVLWIGLFPFRGDGGSWNDAASRWRDLPMDSWLPYVFGEMLAKGHLDVPMIGDWLSSDRPPLQVGLYLQMRGLLPSPHGLTYQGVSTWAQALVMVPLGILAGRLVHRPAQAISLFVLALSPLMLLNTLFVWPKLIAATFCLIYYQYLFPLDVHGRPWIKAGIAASLALLAHGGALFFLVGVTVLHFAWYRRDSLTLLVRTAPVAALLYLPWVAYQRLVDPPGDRLIKWHFAGRIQADQDTVLQAISSAYAGLTLGEWISGRAHNLSNIIKGTFSGPVDAFAILLGRNVDSMSQVVNQSFFHLGYSMWFASPLLLVPCIALLRRNADPALRPVVQALAAAVASLLFWLLVMFESGSTLIHQGAYATVLLLQMVILLALRRTLPWLFYAVSIGNVAVAISVYMLDRQFLTSIQTTYVVVTLLLTGGLFVALLYAAPHGLQPTTEAPK
;
A
#
# COMPACT_ATOMS: atom_id res chain seq x y z
N MET A 1 12.40 -3.72 26.33
CA MET A 1 11.28 -2.77 26.22
C MET A 1 11.51 -1.70 27.26
N LEU A 2 11.22 -0.45 26.90
CA LEU A 2 11.29 0.69 27.79
C LEU A 2 9.92 1.36 27.86
N ALA A 3 9.59 1.93 29.01
CA ALA A 3 8.49 2.86 29.22
C ALA A 3 8.98 4.01 30.12
N GLY A 4 8.22 5.09 30.17
CA GLY A 4 8.50 6.28 30.98
C GLY A 4 9.51 7.22 30.32
N TYR A 5 10.34 7.86 31.13
CA TYR A 5 11.20 8.96 30.68
C TYR A 5 12.68 8.72 31.04
N PRO A 6 13.30 7.65 30.50
CA PRO A 6 14.72 7.38 30.71
C PRO A 6 15.54 8.56 30.15
N GLY A 7 16.32 9.22 31.01
CA GLY A 7 17.08 10.44 30.67
C GLY A 7 16.53 11.72 31.31
N THR A 8 15.39 11.67 31.99
CA THR A 8 14.98 12.76 32.91
C THR A 8 15.91 12.79 34.11
N MET A 9 16.16 13.98 34.69
CA MET A 9 17.06 14.12 35.85
C MET A 9 16.66 13.14 36.98
N GLY A 10 17.60 12.31 37.40
CA GLY A 10 17.39 11.27 38.41
C GLY A 10 17.10 9.87 37.85
N ILE A 11 16.79 9.73 36.56
CA ILE A 11 16.60 8.41 35.91
C ILE A 11 17.77 8.11 35.00
N THR A 12 18.48 7.02 35.27
CA THR A 12 19.60 6.59 34.43
C THR A 12 19.43 5.15 33.98
N LEU A 13 19.65 4.90 32.69
CA LEU A 13 19.70 3.57 32.12
C LEU A 13 21.15 3.26 31.75
N ARG A 14 21.71 2.20 32.32
CA ARG A 14 23.14 1.86 32.17
C ARG A 14 23.30 0.38 31.78
N ALA A 15 24.29 0.10 30.94
CA ALA A 15 24.87 -1.23 30.84
C ALA A 15 25.98 -1.36 31.89
N VAL A 16 25.93 -2.42 32.68
CA VAL A 16 26.89 -2.67 33.76
C VAL A 16 27.47 -4.06 33.54
N SER A 17 28.80 -4.15 33.51
CA SER A 17 29.50 -5.44 33.47
C SER A 17 29.27 -6.18 34.79
N LEU A 18 29.07 -7.50 34.70
CA LEU A 18 28.97 -8.38 35.87
C LEU A 18 30.34 -8.93 36.28
N ASP A 19 31.31 -8.88 35.36
CA ASP A 19 32.65 -9.43 35.56
C ASP A 19 33.68 -8.34 35.92
N THR A 20 33.36 -7.07 35.65
CA THR A 20 34.24 -5.90 35.89
C THR A 20 33.42 -4.72 36.42
N ASP A 21 34.09 -3.70 36.97
CA ASP A 21 33.44 -2.43 37.40
C ASP A 21 33.11 -1.50 36.22
N ALA A 22 33.22 -1.97 34.97
CA ALA A 22 32.91 -1.19 33.80
C ALA A 22 31.39 -0.96 33.69
N TRP A 23 31.00 0.29 33.47
CA TRP A 23 29.63 0.64 33.14
C TRP A 23 29.61 1.71 32.05
N ALA A 24 28.49 1.79 31.34
CA ALA A 24 28.25 2.83 30.37
C ALA A 24 26.77 3.22 30.37
N GLU A 25 26.51 4.52 30.28
CA GLU A 25 25.15 5.03 30.14
C GLU A 25 24.61 4.76 28.74
N LEU A 26 23.35 4.36 28.67
CA LEU A 26 22.67 4.00 27.43
C LEU A 26 21.76 5.15 27.02
N ASN A 27 22.10 5.80 25.91
CA ASN A 27 21.22 6.77 25.30
C ASN A 27 19.97 6.07 24.76
N THR A 28 18.80 6.47 25.24
CA THR A 28 17.53 5.89 24.82
C THR A 28 16.50 6.98 24.57
N PRO A 29 15.56 6.75 23.64
CA PRO A 29 14.43 7.65 23.46
C PRO A 29 13.58 7.66 24.75
N GLN A 30 12.79 8.72 24.98
CA GLN A 30 11.83 8.79 26.08
C GLN A 30 10.46 8.25 25.61
N PRO A 31 10.08 6.99 25.95
CA PRO A 31 8.87 6.39 25.39
C PRO A 31 7.56 6.99 25.94
N GLY A 32 7.65 7.71 27.05
CA GLY A 32 6.52 8.26 27.80
C GLY A 32 5.63 7.15 28.36
N GLU A 33 4.33 7.37 28.35
CA GLU A 33 3.31 6.47 28.93
C GLU A 33 3.08 5.16 28.14
N ARG A 34 4.02 4.76 27.26
CA ARG A 34 3.89 3.58 26.40
C ARG A 34 5.11 2.69 26.48
N TRP A 35 4.88 1.38 26.47
CA TRP A 35 5.95 0.41 26.26
C TRP A 35 6.41 0.45 24.80
N GLN A 36 7.68 0.79 24.59
CA GLN A 36 8.34 0.75 23.30
C GLN A 36 9.46 -0.28 23.29
N ARG A 37 9.69 -0.87 22.12
CA ARG A 37 10.88 -1.69 21.89
C ARG A 37 12.00 -0.74 21.50
N VAL A 38 13.05 -0.73 22.30
CA VAL A 38 14.28 -0.03 21.97
C VAL A 38 15.38 -1.03 21.67
N VAL A 39 16.26 -0.68 20.75
CA VAL A 39 17.54 -1.33 20.56
C VAL A 39 18.58 -0.46 21.25
N VAL A 40 19.40 -1.06 22.10
CA VAL A 40 20.49 -0.37 22.79
C VAL A 40 21.79 -1.07 22.45
N ASP A 41 22.76 -0.32 21.95
CA ASP A 41 24.10 -0.81 21.73
C ASP A 41 24.84 -0.82 23.06
N VAL A 42 25.23 -2.00 23.51
CA VAL A 42 26.05 -2.15 24.72
C VAL A 42 27.49 -1.80 24.35
N PRO A 43 28.17 -0.86 25.01
CA PRO A 43 29.54 -0.50 24.63
C PRO A 43 30.52 -1.65 24.80
N THR A 44 31.55 -1.72 23.93
CA THR A 44 32.55 -2.80 23.93
C THR A 44 33.26 -2.99 25.27
N ALA A 45 33.43 -1.91 26.04
CA ALA A 45 33.98 -1.94 27.40
C ALA A 45 33.14 -2.79 28.39
N VAL A 46 31.85 -2.96 28.12
CA VAL A 46 30.90 -3.75 28.92
C VAL A 46 30.58 -5.10 28.26
N GLN A 47 30.73 -5.23 26.93
CA GLN A 47 30.41 -6.45 26.17
C GLN A 47 31.40 -7.61 26.35
N SER A 48 32.59 -7.38 26.91
CA SER A 48 33.66 -8.39 27.01
C SER A 48 33.33 -9.56 27.96
N GLY A 49 32.24 -9.47 28.73
CA GLY A 49 31.79 -10.47 29.69
C GLY A 49 30.27 -10.49 29.85
N ALA A 50 29.78 -11.16 30.90
CA ALA A 50 28.37 -11.09 31.26
C ALA A 50 28.02 -9.66 31.69
N PHE A 51 26.86 -9.15 31.28
CA PHE A 51 26.42 -7.79 31.60
C PHE A 51 24.94 -7.75 32.00
N ALA A 52 24.55 -6.67 32.67
CA ALA A 52 23.17 -6.36 33.00
C ALA A 52 22.77 -4.98 32.47
N ILE A 53 21.51 -4.84 32.06
CA ILE A 53 20.90 -3.53 31.80
C ILE A 53 20.22 -3.11 33.10
N ARG A 54 20.73 -2.04 33.71
CA ARG A 54 20.24 -1.49 34.97
C ARG A 54 19.53 -0.18 34.72
N LEU A 55 18.29 -0.10 35.21
CA LEU A 55 17.54 1.14 35.31
C LEU A 55 17.58 1.59 36.77
N GLU A 56 18.12 2.77 37.03
CA GLU A 56 18.08 3.41 38.35
C GLU A 56 17.16 4.62 38.29
N ASP A 57 16.20 4.67 39.20
CA ASP A 57 15.29 5.80 39.37
C ASP A 57 15.52 6.42 40.76
N LYS A 58 16.03 7.66 40.74
CA LYS A 58 16.23 8.54 41.90
C LYS A 58 15.48 9.86 41.70
N SER A 59 14.54 9.90 40.76
CA SER A 59 13.85 11.12 40.42
C SER A 59 12.76 11.45 41.45
N SER A 60 12.56 12.74 41.69
CA SER A 60 11.51 13.28 42.57
C SER A 60 10.58 14.23 41.82
N GLN A 61 10.74 14.33 40.49
CA GLN A 61 10.03 15.25 39.61
C GLN A 61 8.79 14.59 39.00
N PRO A 62 7.76 15.37 38.60
CA PRO A 62 6.71 14.88 37.72
C PRO A 62 7.32 14.28 36.44
N PHE A 63 6.76 13.18 35.93
CA PHE A 63 7.33 12.40 34.81
C PHE A 63 8.71 11.77 35.12
N GLY A 64 9.03 11.67 36.40
CA GLY A 64 10.17 10.94 36.95
C GLY A 64 9.86 9.46 37.17
N TRP A 65 9.60 8.70 36.11
CA TRP A 65 9.55 7.24 36.19
C TRP A 65 10.05 6.60 34.91
N ALA A 66 10.58 5.39 35.00
CA ALA A 66 10.87 4.56 33.82
C ALA A 66 10.66 3.08 34.14
N GLY A 67 10.39 2.29 33.10
CA GLY A 67 10.22 0.85 33.20
C GLY A 67 11.13 0.13 32.21
N VAL A 68 11.81 -0.92 32.67
CA VAL A 68 12.52 -1.89 31.81
C VAL A 68 11.77 -3.20 31.84
N GLY A 69 11.52 -3.78 30.67
CA GLY A 69 10.85 -5.07 30.52
C GLY A 69 11.50 -5.95 29.46
N ALA A 70 11.63 -7.23 29.73
CA ALA A 70 12.09 -8.22 28.75
C ALA A 70 10.90 -9.04 28.23
N SER A 71 10.62 -8.96 26.93
CA SER A 71 9.69 -9.88 26.28
C SER A 71 10.39 -11.21 26.05
N ARG A 72 10.23 -12.16 26.98
CA ARG A 72 10.83 -13.50 26.91
C ARG A 72 9.91 -14.55 26.27
N GLN A 73 9.07 -14.16 25.31
CA GLN A 73 8.25 -15.14 24.61
C GLN A 73 9.14 -16.04 23.72
N PRO A 74 9.11 -17.37 23.89
CA PRO A 74 9.80 -18.30 23.02
C PRO A 74 9.34 -18.15 21.56
N LEU A 75 10.25 -18.33 20.60
CA LEU A 75 9.95 -18.15 19.18
C LEU A 75 8.75 -18.99 18.71
N HIS A 76 8.66 -20.26 19.14
CA HIS A 76 7.55 -21.14 18.74
C HIS A 76 6.18 -20.59 19.18
N GLN A 77 6.10 -20.00 20.38
CA GLN A 77 4.85 -19.38 20.86
C GLN A 77 4.51 -18.14 20.06
N ALA A 78 5.51 -17.31 19.73
CA ALA A 78 5.31 -16.12 18.91
C ALA A 78 4.89 -16.48 17.46
N LEU A 79 5.42 -17.57 16.91
CA LEU A 79 4.99 -18.08 15.61
C LEU A 79 3.54 -18.58 15.63
N VAL A 80 3.14 -19.33 16.67
CA VAL A 80 1.76 -19.85 16.78
C VAL A 80 0.77 -18.73 17.08
N ALA A 81 1.06 -17.84 18.02
CA ALA A 81 0.14 -16.80 18.45
C ALA A 81 0.10 -15.60 17.50
N GLY A 82 1.23 -15.24 16.87
CA GLY A 82 1.34 -14.08 15.99
C GLY A 82 1.33 -14.45 14.51
N ALA A 83 2.29 -15.27 14.08
CA ALA A 83 2.52 -15.51 12.65
C ALA A 83 1.42 -16.36 11.99
N LEU A 84 0.96 -17.43 12.65
CA LEU A 84 -0.02 -18.35 12.08
C LEU A 84 -1.36 -17.66 11.74
N PRO A 85 -1.99 -16.86 12.61
CA PRO A 85 -3.21 -16.12 12.26
C PRO A 85 -3.00 -15.16 11.08
N LEU A 86 -1.87 -14.46 11.03
CA LEU A 86 -1.55 -13.53 9.93
C LEU A 86 -1.48 -14.25 8.59
N PHE A 87 -0.70 -15.33 8.51
CA PHE A 87 -0.55 -16.10 7.28
C PHE A 87 -1.82 -16.87 6.92
N ALA A 88 -2.57 -17.37 7.90
CA ALA A 88 -3.87 -17.98 7.67
C ALA A 88 -4.85 -16.97 7.04
N ALA A 89 -4.92 -15.73 7.53
CA ALA A 89 -5.76 -14.68 6.95
C ALA A 89 -5.40 -14.40 5.49
N VAL A 90 -4.10 -14.30 5.19
CA VAL A 90 -3.58 -14.13 3.82
C VAL A 90 -4.01 -15.28 2.91
N VAL A 91 -3.82 -16.53 3.33
CA VAL A 91 -4.17 -17.72 2.54
C VAL A 91 -5.67 -17.82 2.34
N LEU A 92 -6.47 -17.61 3.38
CA LEU A 92 -7.93 -17.67 3.31
C LEU A 92 -8.49 -16.62 2.34
N ALA A 93 -8.00 -15.38 2.43
CA ALA A 93 -8.43 -14.32 1.52
C ALA A 93 -8.03 -14.61 0.06
N ASN A 94 -6.82 -15.12 -0.16
CA ASN A 94 -6.36 -15.54 -1.48
C ASN A 94 -7.21 -16.68 -2.05
N CYS A 95 -7.50 -17.72 -1.25
CA CYS A 95 -8.38 -18.82 -1.64
C CYS A 95 -9.79 -18.34 -1.94
N TRP A 96 -10.34 -17.44 -1.12
CA TRP A 96 -11.67 -16.88 -1.35
C TRP A 96 -11.74 -16.12 -2.68
N LEU A 97 -10.76 -15.26 -2.99
CA LEU A 97 -10.72 -14.55 -4.27
C LEU A 97 -10.55 -15.51 -5.46
N LEU A 98 -9.73 -16.56 -5.31
CA LEU A 98 -9.58 -17.62 -6.31
C LEU A 98 -10.93 -18.27 -6.62
N LEU A 99 -11.71 -18.61 -5.59
CA LEU A 99 -13.04 -19.21 -5.75
C LEU A 99 -14.02 -18.23 -6.41
N VAL A 100 -14.01 -16.94 -6.02
CA VAL A 100 -14.81 -15.90 -6.69
C VAL A 100 -14.46 -15.84 -8.19
N ALA A 101 -13.17 -15.87 -8.54
CA ALA A 101 -12.73 -15.89 -9.93
C ALA A 101 -13.18 -17.16 -10.68
N MET A 102 -13.18 -18.31 -10.00
CA MET A 102 -13.66 -19.59 -10.53
C MET A 102 -15.18 -19.59 -10.77
N LEU A 103 -15.97 -18.83 -10.00
CA LEU A 103 -17.41 -18.72 -10.23
C LEU A 103 -17.78 -17.83 -11.42
N LEU A 104 -16.93 -16.85 -11.75
CA LEU A 104 -17.19 -15.96 -12.89
C LEU A 104 -17.18 -16.73 -14.21
N PRO A 105 -17.99 -16.31 -15.21
CA PRO A 105 -18.03 -16.97 -16.51
C PRO A 105 -16.61 -17.24 -17.06
N GLY A 106 -16.38 -18.46 -17.54
CA GLY A 106 -15.07 -18.90 -18.06
C GLY A 106 -14.65 -18.23 -19.37
N THR A 107 -15.33 -17.17 -19.79
CA THR A 107 -15.03 -16.40 -20.99
C THR A 107 -13.84 -15.46 -20.72
N GLY A 108 -12.81 -15.56 -21.55
CA GLY A 108 -11.62 -14.70 -21.47
C GLY A 108 -10.43 -15.35 -20.76
N THR A 109 -9.32 -14.61 -20.68
CA THR A 109 -8.08 -15.11 -20.08
C THR A 109 -8.17 -15.16 -18.54
N PRO A 110 -7.35 -15.98 -17.85
CA PRO A 110 -7.27 -15.98 -16.40
C PRO A 110 -7.03 -14.59 -15.80
N GLN A 111 -6.24 -13.76 -16.50
CA GLN A 111 -5.98 -12.37 -16.14
C GLN A 111 -7.26 -11.51 -16.17
N GLN A 112 -8.02 -11.57 -17.25
CA GLN A 112 -9.28 -10.83 -17.37
C GLN A 112 -10.31 -11.28 -16.33
N ARG A 113 -10.37 -12.58 -16.06
CA ARG A 113 -11.24 -13.13 -15.01
C ARG A 113 -10.84 -12.66 -13.62
N LEU A 114 -9.54 -12.59 -13.34
CA LEU A 114 -9.06 -12.08 -12.06
C LEU A 114 -9.35 -10.58 -11.88
N LEU A 115 -9.25 -9.76 -12.93
CA LEU A 115 -9.70 -8.36 -12.87
C LEU A 115 -11.20 -8.25 -12.55
N ASN A 116 -12.02 -9.07 -13.20
CA ASN A 116 -13.46 -9.11 -12.91
C ASN A 116 -13.73 -9.61 -11.48
N ALA A 117 -12.94 -10.58 -10.99
CA ALA A 117 -13.05 -11.11 -9.64
C ALA A 117 -12.70 -10.06 -8.58
N LEU A 118 -11.69 -9.23 -8.83
CA LEU A 118 -11.35 -8.08 -7.98
C LEU A 118 -12.50 -7.06 -7.93
N LEU A 119 -13.12 -6.74 -9.06
CA LEU A 119 -14.29 -5.85 -9.10
C LEU A 119 -15.49 -6.44 -8.34
N ALA A 120 -15.76 -7.74 -8.53
CA ALA A 120 -16.81 -8.44 -7.80
C ALA A 120 -16.53 -8.48 -6.29
N ALA A 121 -15.29 -8.79 -5.90
CA ALA A 121 -14.84 -8.79 -4.52
C ALA A 121 -15.02 -7.42 -3.85
N GLY A 122 -14.60 -6.34 -4.52
CA GLY A 122 -14.83 -4.99 -4.00
C GLY A 122 -16.32 -4.66 -3.82
N CYS A 123 -17.18 -5.08 -4.76
CA CYS A 123 -18.63 -4.92 -4.59
C CYS A 123 -19.16 -5.71 -3.39
N VAL A 124 -18.66 -6.92 -3.16
CA VAL A 124 -19.01 -7.75 -1.98
C VAL A 124 -18.55 -7.10 -0.69
N TRP A 125 -17.33 -6.55 -0.64
CA TRP A 125 -16.84 -5.84 0.54
C TRP A 125 -17.71 -4.62 0.87
N MET A 126 -18.09 -3.84 -0.14
CA MET A 126 -19.01 -2.72 0.04
C MET A 126 -20.39 -3.20 0.52
N LEU A 127 -20.90 -4.32 0.01
CA LEU A 127 -22.16 -4.90 0.45
C LEU A 127 -22.10 -5.33 1.92
N VAL A 128 -21.04 -6.03 2.33
CA VAL A 128 -20.83 -6.46 3.73
C VAL A 128 -20.78 -5.25 4.65
N PHE A 129 -20.05 -4.19 4.27
CA PHE A 129 -20.04 -2.93 5.03
C PHE A 129 -21.46 -2.38 5.23
N ASN A 130 -22.24 -2.23 4.16
CA ASN A 130 -23.61 -1.72 4.25
C ASN A 130 -24.50 -2.60 5.14
N MET A 131 -24.35 -3.92 5.08
CA MET A 131 -25.09 -4.86 5.93
C MET A 131 -24.78 -4.66 7.42
N PHE A 132 -23.53 -4.37 7.78
CA PHE A 132 -23.14 -4.03 9.15
C PHE A 132 -23.63 -2.65 9.60
N VAL A 133 -23.65 -1.66 8.69
CA VAL A 133 -24.27 -0.35 8.95
C VAL A 133 -25.75 -0.51 9.26
N LEU A 134 -26.47 -1.40 8.55
CA LEU A 134 -27.88 -1.68 8.83
C LEU A 134 -28.08 -2.29 10.22
N SER A 135 -27.36 -3.37 10.53
CA SER A 135 -27.28 -3.92 11.89
C SER A 135 -26.19 -4.99 12.01
N PRO A 136 -25.63 -5.23 13.22
CA PRO A 136 -24.65 -6.30 13.42
C PRO A 136 -25.14 -7.71 13.06
N PRO A 137 -26.38 -8.14 13.37
CA PRO A 137 -26.85 -9.47 12.97
C PRO A 137 -26.93 -9.65 11.46
N VAL A 138 -27.44 -8.64 10.73
CA VAL A 138 -27.50 -8.65 9.25
C VAL A 138 -26.10 -8.66 8.67
N GLY A 139 -25.19 -7.85 9.21
CA GLY A 139 -23.77 -7.85 8.86
C GLY A 139 -23.10 -9.21 9.02
N LYS A 140 -23.26 -9.85 10.19
CA LYS A 140 -22.69 -11.19 10.47
C LYS A 140 -23.24 -12.25 9.52
N ALA A 141 -24.55 -12.28 9.31
CA ALA A 141 -25.20 -13.21 8.39
C ALA A 141 -24.73 -12.99 6.94
N GLY A 142 -24.66 -11.74 6.50
CA GLY A 142 -24.17 -11.35 5.18
C GLY A 142 -22.69 -11.68 4.94
N ALA A 143 -21.84 -11.41 5.93
CA ALA A 143 -20.44 -11.81 5.90
C ALA A 143 -20.28 -13.33 5.77
N ALA A 144 -20.96 -14.11 6.62
CA ALA A 144 -20.94 -15.57 6.54
C ALA A 144 -21.45 -16.08 5.18
N LEU A 145 -22.57 -15.54 4.69
CA LEU A 145 -23.15 -15.92 3.40
C LEU A 145 -22.17 -15.64 2.24
N THR A 146 -21.65 -14.42 2.14
CA THR A 146 -20.73 -14.02 1.06
C THR A 146 -19.41 -14.76 1.11
N LEU A 147 -18.99 -15.18 2.30
CA LEU A 147 -17.80 -16.00 2.49
C LEU A 147 -18.03 -17.45 2.03
N LEU A 148 -19.18 -18.05 2.36
CA LEU A 148 -19.51 -19.44 2.05
C LEU A 148 -19.99 -19.63 0.61
N LEU A 149 -20.63 -18.63 0.01
CA LEU A 149 -21.25 -18.73 -1.32
C LEU A 149 -20.31 -19.29 -2.40
N PRO A 150 -19.04 -18.87 -2.52
CA PRO A 150 -18.11 -19.45 -3.48
C PRO A 150 -17.86 -20.95 -3.29
N PHE A 151 -17.81 -21.42 -2.05
CA PHE A 151 -17.62 -22.84 -1.75
C PHE A 151 -18.87 -23.67 -2.06
N LEU A 152 -20.06 -23.12 -1.78
CA LEU A 152 -21.33 -23.83 -1.98
C LEU A 152 -21.73 -23.92 -3.47
N THR A 153 -21.36 -22.93 -4.27
CA THR A 153 -21.80 -22.84 -5.67
C THR A 153 -20.80 -23.43 -6.65
N LEU A 154 -19.52 -23.57 -6.28
CA LEU A 154 -18.51 -24.16 -7.16
C LEU A 154 -18.82 -25.61 -7.58
N PRO A 155 -19.28 -26.52 -6.69
CA PRO A 155 -19.64 -27.88 -7.06
C PRO A 155 -20.82 -27.96 -8.05
N LEU A 156 -21.67 -26.93 -8.09
CA LEU A 156 -22.82 -26.86 -9.01
C LEU A 156 -22.40 -26.54 -10.45
N ARG A 157 -21.16 -26.07 -10.66
CA ARG A 157 -20.63 -25.97 -12.02
C ARG A 157 -20.37 -27.38 -12.56
N ARG A 158 -21.04 -27.71 -13.66
CA ARG A 158 -20.85 -28.95 -14.44
C ARG A 158 -19.49 -29.03 -15.15
N GLN A 159 -18.44 -28.43 -14.60
CA GLN A 159 -17.08 -28.58 -15.09
C GLN A 159 -16.46 -29.85 -14.46
N GLY A 160 -15.83 -30.70 -15.27
CA GLY A 160 -15.11 -31.85 -14.73
C GLY A 160 -13.97 -31.41 -13.79
N LEU A 161 -13.69 -32.20 -12.75
CA LEU A 161 -12.68 -31.90 -11.71
C LEU A 161 -11.31 -31.52 -12.29
N ARG A 162 -10.88 -32.17 -13.38
CA ARG A 162 -9.61 -31.85 -14.05
C ARG A 162 -9.59 -30.45 -14.66
N ALA A 163 -10.69 -30.03 -15.28
CA ALA A 163 -10.81 -28.69 -15.86
C ALA A 163 -10.84 -27.61 -14.78
N ALA A 164 -11.56 -27.86 -13.68
CA ALA A 164 -11.58 -26.96 -12.52
C ALA A 164 -10.19 -26.83 -11.88
N GLY A 165 -9.44 -27.95 -11.76
CA GLY A 165 -8.07 -27.94 -11.25
C GLY A 165 -7.10 -27.15 -12.13
N ALA A 166 -7.13 -27.36 -13.45
CA ALA A 166 -6.31 -26.60 -14.39
C ALA A 166 -6.62 -25.09 -14.35
N ASP A 167 -7.90 -24.74 -14.22
CA ASP A 167 -8.34 -23.36 -14.12
C ASP A 167 -7.89 -22.69 -12.81
N ALA A 168 -8.03 -23.40 -11.68
CA ALA A 168 -7.54 -22.95 -10.38
C ALA A 168 -6.02 -22.70 -10.41
N VAL A 169 -5.25 -23.60 -11.02
CA VAL A 169 -3.80 -23.42 -11.20
C VAL A 169 -3.49 -22.19 -12.06
N ALA A 170 -4.23 -21.98 -13.16
CA ALA A 170 -4.01 -20.85 -14.05
C ALA A 170 -4.28 -19.49 -13.38
N LEU A 171 -5.32 -19.43 -12.54
CA LEU A 171 -5.67 -18.25 -11.74
C LEU A 171 -4.68 -18.06 -10.58
N GLN A 172 -4.38 -19.11 -9.82
CA GLN A 172 -3.44 -19.07 -8.69
C GLN A 172 -2.05 -18.66 -9.15
N ARG A 173 -1.63 -19.06 -10.35
CA ARG A 173 -0.38 -18.59 -10.98
C ARG A 173 -0.31 -17.06 -11.06
N GLN A 174 -1.42 -16.37 -11.32
CA GLN A 174 -1.45 -14.90 -11.35
C GLN A 174 -1.50 -14.28 -9.95
N LEU A 175 -2.06 -14.99 -8.96
CA LEU A 175 -2.13 -14.54 -7.56
C LEU A 175 -0.88 -14.88 -6.73
N LEU A 176 -0.06 -15.84 -7.17
CA LEU A 176 1.11 -16.30 -6.43
C LEU A 176 2.10 -15.17 -6.06
N PRO A 177 2.41 -14.19 -6.95
CA PRO A 177 3.22 -13.05 -6.56
C PRO A 177 2.60 -12.19 -5.44
N THR A 178 1.28 -12.02 -5.45
CA THR A 178 0.55 -11.30 -4.39
C THR A 178 0.70 -12.04 -3.06
N LEU A 179 0.48 -13.35 -3.08
CA LEU A 179 0.59 -14.22 -1.91
C LEU A 179 2.00 -14.14 -1.29
N LEU A 180 3.04 -14.33 -2.12
CA LEU A 180 4.42 -14.33 -1.66
C LEU A 180 4.89 -12.95 -1.21
N LEU A 181 4.46 -11.87 -1.86
CA LEU A 181 4.77 -10.51 -1.40
C LEU A 181 4.13 -10.24 -0.03
N SER A 182 2.88 -10.65 0.17
CA SER A 182 2.20 -10.52 1.46
C SER A 182 2.94 -11.26 2.56
N CYS A 183 3.34 -12.51 2.29
CA CYS A 183 4.10 -13.30 3.25
C CYS A 183 5.47 -12.69 3.54
N LEU A 184 6.18 -12.23 2.50
CA LEU A 184 7.48 -11.58 2.62
C LEU A 184 7.40 -10.33 3.50
N VAL A 185 6.43 -9.45 3.22
CA VAL A 185 6.26 -8.19 3.96
C VAL A 185 5.91 -8.43 5.42
N LEU A 186 5.00 -9.37 5.72
CA LEU A 186 4.69 -9.75 7.09
C LEU A 186 5.90 -10.36 7.81
N TRP A 187 6.70 -11.16 7.11
CA TRP A 187 7.91 -11.76 7.66
C TRP A 187 8.96 -10.69 8.01
N ILE A 188 9.40 -9.87 7.05
CA ILE A 188 10.44 -8.85 7.28
C ILE A 188 9.95 -7.74 8.23
N GLY A 189 8.64 -7.48 8.19
CA GLY A 189 7.99 -6.47 9.01
C GLY A 189 7.85 -6.91 10.46
N LEU A 190 7.20 -8.05 10.71
CA LEU A 190 6.71 -8.38 12.05
C LEU A 190 7.52 -9.47 12.76
N PHE A 191 8.42 -10.19 12.10
CA PHE A 191 9.28 -11.18 12.77
C PHE A 191 10.00 -10.56 13.98
N PRO A 192 10.05 -11.20 15.16
CA PRO A 192 9.64 -12.57 15.48
C PRO A 192 8.18 -12.72 15.94
N PHE A 193 7.27 -11.85 15.49
CA PHE A 193 5.82 -11.92 15.69
C PHE A 193 5.38 -11.83 17.16
N ARG A 194 5.96 -10.89 17.90
CA ARG A 194 5.64 -10.66 19.32
C ARG A 194 4.36 -9.85 19.56
N GLY A 195 3.76 -9.32 18.51
CA GLY A 195 2.51 -8.55 18.59
C GLY A 195 1.31 -9.48 18.74
N ASP A 196 0.37 -9.09 19.58
CA ASP A 196 -0.94 -9.72 19.76
C ASP A 196 -2.01 -9.08 18.86
N GLY A 197 -1.64 -8.17 17.96
CA GLY A 197 -2.60 -7.43 17.13
C GLY A 197 -3.48 -6.45 17.93
N GLY A 198 -3.21 -6.21 19.21
CA GLY A 198 -3.90 -5.19 20.01
C GLY A 198 -3.39 -3.77 19.76
N SER A 199 -2.27 -3.62 19.05
CA SER A 199 -1.63 -2.33 18.78
C SER A 199 -1.25 -2.20 17.31
N TRP A 200 -1.51 -1.02 16.75
CA TRP A 200 -1.09 -0.63 15.39
C TRP A 200 0.41 -0.32 15.31
N ASN A 201 1.05 -0.09 16.45
CA ASN A 201 2.43 0.42 16.51
C ASN A 201 3.42 -0.57 15.91
N ASP A 202 3.23 -1.88 16.10
CA ASP A 202 4.17 -2.90 15.63
C ASP A 202 4.42 -2.85 14.11
N ALA A 203 3.38 -2.61 13.32
CA ALA A 203 3.49 -2.44 11.87
C ALA A 203 3.90 -1.00 11.51
N ALA A 204 3.33 -0.01 12.20
CA ALA A 204 3.50 1.40 11.88
C ALA A 204 4.86 1.99 12.26
N SER A 205 5.53 1.45 13.27
CA SER A 205 6.83 1.93 13.77
C SER A 205 8.01 1.08 13.26
N ARG A 206 7.76 0.12 12.37
CA ARG A 206 8.76 -0.90 11.99
C ARG A 206 10.02 -0.31 11.36
N TRP A 207 9.86 0.66 10.46
CA TRP A 207 10.97 1.30 9.74
C TRP A 207 11.03 2.81 9.95
N ARG A 208 9.93 3.39 10.40
CA ARG A 208 9.76 4.80 10.77
C ARG A 208 8.51 4.90 11.61
N ASP A 209 8.34 5.95 12.38
CA ASP A 209 7.07 6.19 13.08
C ASP A 209 6.04 6.76 12.08
N LEU A 210 4.93 6.03 11.94
CA LEU A 210 3.77 6.42 11.14
C LEU A 210 2.57 6.67 12.05
N PRO A 211 1.60 7.49 11.63
CA PRO A 211 0.38 7.73 12.40
C PRO A 211 -0.54 6.49 12.40
N MET A 212 -1.61 6.56 13.19
CA MET A 212 -2.54 5.45 13.35
C MET A 212 -3.50 5.21 12.16
N ASP A 213 -3.34 5.94 11.05
CA ASP A 213 -4.23 5.92 9.88
C ASP A 213 -4.51 4.52 9.32
N SER A 214 -3.53 3.64 9.42
CA SER A 214 -3.63 2.22 9.05
C SER A 214 -4.66 1.43 9.85
N TRP A 215 -4.95 1.87 11.07
CA TRP A 215 -5.80 1.18 12.03
C TRP A 215 -7.23 1.71 12.05
N LEU A 216 -7.47 2.89 11.48
CA LEU A 216 -8.80 3.50 11.44
C LEU A 216 -9.87 2.58 10.81
N PRO A 217 -9.61 1.85 9.69
CA PRO A 217 -10.59 0.91 9.17
C PRO A 217 -10.87 -0.28 10.11
N TYR A 218 -9.88 -0.72 10.90
CA TYR A 218 -10.08 -1.76 11.91
C TYR A 218 -10.95 -1.28 13.05
N VAL A 219 -10.65 -0.11 13.62
CA VAL A 219 -11.43 0.50 14.71
C VAL A 219 -12.88 0.68 14.28
N PHE A 220 -13.08 1.22 13.08
CA PHE A 220 -14.41 1.39 12.51
C PHE A 220 -15.15 0.05 12.35
N GLY A 221 -14.47 -0.97 11.83
CA GLY A 221 -15.05 -2.32 11.71
C GLY A 221 -15.41 -2.93 13.06
N GLU A 222 -14.58 -2.77 14.10
CA GLU A 222 -14.88 -3.26 15.44
C GLU A 222 -16.11 -2.59 16.05
N MET A 223 -16.26 -1.28 15.86
CA MET A 223 -17.43 -0.51 16.27
C MET A 223 -18.71 -1.04 15.62
N LEU A 224 -18.71 -1.15 14.29
CA LEU A 224 -19.84 -1.71 13.55
C LEU A 224 -20.18 -3.15 13.97
N ALA A 225 -19.16 -4.00 14.17
CA ALA A 225 -19.36 -5.39 14.60
C ALA A 225 -19.97 -5.50 16.01
N LYS A 226 -19.73 -4.51 16.88
CA LYS A 226 -20.32 -4.39 18.21
C LYS A 226 -21.70 -3.71 18.20
N GLY A 227 -22.09 -3.08 17.09
CA GLY A 227 -23.34 -2.33 17.00
C GLY A 227 -23.31 -0.97 17.69
N HIS A 228 -22.12 -0.40 17.83
CA HIS A 228 -21.91 0.87 18.50
C HIS A 228 -20.89 1.70 17.74
N LEU A 229 -21.21 2.95 17.43
CA LEU A 229 -20.35 3.89 16.73
C LEU A 229 -20.14 5.12 17.61
N ASP A 230 -18.89 5.38 17.97
CA ASP A 230 -18.50 6.64 18.61
C ASP A 230 -18.35 7.75 17.56
N VAL A 231 -18.81 8.96 17.88
CA VAL A 231 -18.69 10.14 17.04
C VAL A 231 -18.15 11.30 17.90
N PRO A 232 -16.91 11.78 17.67
CA PRO A 232 -15.92 11.25 16.73
C PRO A 232 -15.44 9.83 17.10
N MET A 233 -15.02 9.06 16.09
CA MET A 233 -14.61 7.67 16.23
C MET A 233 -13.34 7.52 17.09
N ILE A 234 -12.33 8.36 16.85
CA ILE A 234 -11.10 8.37 17.63
C ILE A 234 -10.39 9.72 17.54
N GLY A 235 -10.16 10.35 18.69
CA GLY A 235 -9.67 11.73 18.73
C GLY A 235 -10.67 12.65 18.03
N ASP A 236 -10.24 13.33 16.98
CA ASP A 236 -11.07 14.17 16.12
C ASP A 236 -11.44 13.50 14.78
N TRP A 237 -11.04 12.24 14.55
CA TRP A 237 -11.37 11.52 13.32
C TRP A 237 -12.81 11.04 13.32
N LEU A 238 -13.55 11.40 12.28
CA LEU A 238 -14.89 10.87 12.02
C LEU A 238 -14.79 9.53 11.28
N SER A 239 -15.78 8.66 11.47
CA SER A 239 -15.90 7.46 10.65
C SER A 239 -16.12 7.79 9.17
N SER A 240 -16.78 8.93 8.90
CA SER A 240 -16.98 9.46 7.53
C SER A 240 -15.71 9.95 6.83
N ASP A 241 -14.61 10.15 7.56
CA ASP A 241 -13.32 10.59 7.00
C ASP A 241 -12.54 9.45 6.35
N ARG A 242 -13.00 8.19 6.50
CA ARG A 242 -12.30 7.01 5.97
C ARG A 242 -13.22 6.15 5.12
N PRO A 243 -12.91 5.96 3.82
CA PRO A 243 -13.74 5.17 2.93
C PRO A 243 -13.91 3.71 3.39
N PRO A 244 -15.06 3.06 3.08
CA PRO A 244 -15.52 1.88 3.79
C PRO A 244 -14.98 0.55 3.25
N LEU A 245 -14.28 0.53 2.11
CA LEU A 245 -14.03 -0.72 1.40
C LEU A 245 -13.15 -1.71 2.18
N GLN A 246 -12.08 -1.22 2.82
CA GLN A 246 -11.22 -2.07 3.66
C GLN A 246 -11.93 -2.51 4.96
N VAL A 247 -12.87 -1.70 5.47
CA VAL A 247 -13.73 -2.07 6.61
C VAL A 247 -14.61 -3.27 6.23
N GLY A 248 -15.24 -3.22 5.06
CA GLY A 248 -16.06 -4.31 4.53
C GLY A 248 -15.27 -5.61 4.31
N LEU A 249 -14.06 -5.52 3.75
CA LEU A 249 -13.13 -6.64 3.63
C LEU A 249 -12.81 -7.26 4.99
N TYR A 250 -12.44 -6.42 5.96
CA TYR A 250 -12.14 -6.87 7.31
C TYR A 250 -13.34 -7.58 7.96
N LEU A 251 -14.52 -6.95 7.93
CA LEU A 251 -15.75 -7.48 8.50
C LEU A 251 -16.14 -8.83 7.89
N GLN A 252 -15.89 -9.03 6.60
CA GLN A 252 -16.12 -10.31 5.93
C GLN A 252 -15.26 -11.43 6.52
N MET A 253 -13.98 -11.15 6.81
CA MET A 253 -13.00 -12.14 7.28
C MET A 253 -12.91 -12.22 8.81
N ARG A 254 -13.45 -11.23 9.52
CA ARG A 254 -13.32 -11.04 10.99
C ARG A 254 -13.70 -12.29 11.78
N GLY A 255 -14.75 -13.00 11.38
CA GLY A 255 -15.27 -14.16 12.10
C GLY A 255 -14.59 -15.49 11.79
N LEU A 256 -13.63 -15.53 10.86
CA LEU A 256 -13.01 -16.77 10.41
C LEU A 256 -11.93 -17.31 11.34
N LEU A 257 -11.17 -16.39 11.92
CA LEU A 257 -10.04 -16.73 12.77
C LEU A 257 -10.37 -16.33 14.20
N PRO A 258 -9.95 -17.12 15.19
CA PRO A 258 -10.14 -16.78 16.59
C PRO A 258 -9.40 -15.47 16.93
N SER A 259 -9.85 -14.82 18.00
CA SER A 259 -9.20 -13.65 18.59
C SER A 259 -7.69 -13.88 18.76
N PRO A 260 -6.83 -12.88 18.54
CA PRO A 260 -7.14 -11.45 18.36
C PRO A 260 -7.40 -11.00 16.91
N HIS A 261 -8.52 -10.30 16.70
CA HIS A 261 -8.95 -9.89 15.35
C HIS A 261 -7.99 -8.89 14.67
N GLY A 262 -7.17 -8.16 15.43
CA GLY A 262 -6.19 -7.25 14.85
C GLY A 262 -5.10 -7.95 14.02
N LEU A 263 -4.75 -9.20 14.36
CA LEU A 263 -3.86 -10.01 13.51
C LEU A 263 -4.57 -10.41 12.22
N THR A 264 -5.84 -10.80 12.30
CA THR A 264 -6.65 -11.10 11.11
C THR A 264 -6.73 -9.88 10.19
N TYR A 265 -6.99 -8.70 10.76
CA TYR A 265 -7.01 -7.43 10.03
C TYR A 265 -5.68 -7.13 9.34
N GLN A 266 -4.56 -7.25 10.07
CA GLN A 266 -3.24 -7.01 9.53
C GLN A 266 -2.94 -7.97 8.36
N GLY A 267 -3.21 -9.27 8.53
CA GLY A 267 -2.96 -10.27 7.49
C GLY A 267 -3.81 -10.05 6.23
N VAL A 268 -5.13 -9.89 6.39
CA VAL A 268 -6.03 -9.67 5.24
C VAL A 268 -5.74 -8.34 4.54
N SER A 269 -5.42 -7.29 5.29
CA SER A 269 -5.17 -5.97 4.71
C SER A 269 -3.81 -5.91 4.02
N THR A 270 -2.78 -6.60 4.53
CA THR A 270 -1.49 -6.78 3.84
C THR A 270 -1.71 -7.50 2.51
N TRP A 271 -2.50 -8.59 2.51
CA TRP A 271 -2.87 -9.27 1.27
C TRP A 271 -3.59 -8.34 0.29
N ALA A 272 -4.55 -7.56 0.77
CA ALA A 272 -5.31 -6.65 -0.09
C ALA A 272 -4.45 -5.52 -0.69
N GLN A 273 -3.49 -4.96 0.05
CA GLN A 273 -2.54 -4.00 -0.50
C GLN A 273 -1.70 -4.63 -1.63
N ALA A 274 -1.27 -5.88 -1.47
CA ALA A 274 -0.46 -6.58 -2.45
C ALA A 274 -1.22 -6.92 -3.75
N LEU A 275 -2.57 -6.88 -3.76
CA LEU A 275 -3.38 -7.17 -4.96
C LEU A 275 -3.08 -6.25 -6.14
N VAL A 276 -2.47 -5.09 -5.90
CA VAL A 276 -2.01 -4.15 -6.95
C VAL A 276 -1.04 -4.81 -7.94
N MET A 277 -0.35 -5.88 -7.52
CA MET A 277 0.52 -6.68 -8.38
C MET A 277 -0.23 -7.32 -9.55
N VAL A 278 -1.52 -7.61 -9.41
CA VAL A 278 -2.34 -8.21 -10.47
C VAL A 278 -2.51 -7.27 -11.66
N PRO A 279 -3.13 -6.07 -11.53
CA PRO A 279 -3.26 -5.17 -12.66
C PRO A 279 -1.90 -4.66 -13.19
N LEU A 280 -0.89 -4.48 -12.34
CA LEU A 280 0.47 -4.16 -12.78
C LEU A 280 1.06 -5.28 -13.63
N GLY A 281 0.92 -6.54 -13.22
CA GLY A 281 1.41 -7.69 -13.96
C GLY A 281 0.78 -7.82 -15.34
N ILE A 282 -0.54 -7.62 -15.42
CA ILE A 282 -1.28 -7.64 -16.68
C ILE A 282 -0.82 -6.50 -17.59
N LEU A 283 -0.66 -5.29 -17.04
CA LEU A 283 -0.22 -4.14 -17.81
C LEU A 283 1.21 -4.33 -18.32
N ALA A 284 2.15 -4.75 -17.48
CA ALA A 284 3.54 -4.98 -17.87
C ALA A 284 3.69 -6.10 -18.90
N GLY A 285 2.91 -7.19 -18.79
CA GLY A 285 2.93 -8.32 -19.72
C GLY A 285 2.45 -7.97 -21.14
N ARG A 286 1.76 -6.84 -21.31
CA ARG A 286 1.40 -6.28 -22.62
C ARG A 286 2.53 -5.49 -23.27
N LEU A 287 3.52 -5.06 -22.49
CA LEU A 287 4.51 -4.05 -22.91
C LEU A 287 5.91 -4.62 -23.12
N VAL A 288 6.26 -5.70 -22.41
CA VAL A 288 7.59 -6.30 -22.45
C VAL A 288 7.54 -7.82 -22.36
N HIS A 289 8.62 -8.46 -22.80
CA HIS A 289 8.79 -9.90 -22.67
C HIS A 289 8.91 -10.34 -21.21
N ARG A 290 8.61 -11.62 -20.98
CA ARG A 290 8.55 -12.29 -19.69
C ARG A 290 9.70 -11.98 -18.70
N PRO A 291 11.00 -12.05 -19.06
CA PRO A 291 12.07 -11.75 -18.10
C PRO A 291 12.06 -10.29 -17.63
N ALA A 292 11.85 -9.36 -18.56
CA ALA A 292 11.81 -7.94 -18.23
C ALA A 292 10.57 -7.56 -17.42
N GLN A 293 9.42 -8.19 -17.72
CA GLN A 293 8.21 -8.04 -16.92
C GLN A 293 8.47 -8.50 -15.47
N ALA A 294 9.01 -9.70 -15.28
CA ALA A 294 9.27 -10.23 -13.95
C ALA A 294 10.25 -9.36 -13.17
N ILE A 295 11.35 -8.92 -13.79
CA ILE A 295 12.33 -8.01 -13.16
C ILE A 295 11.67 -6.68 -12.80
N SER A 296 10.89 -6.08 -13.70
CA SER A 296 10.23 -4.78 -13.44
C SER A 296 9.25 -4.87 -12.28
N LEU A 297 8.42 -5.93 -12.25
CA LEU A 297 7.49 -6.18 -11.16
C LEU A 297 8.19 -6.51 -9.86
N PHE A 298 9.34 -7.19 -9.90
CA PHE A 298 10.13 -7.50 -8.72
C PHE A 298 10.73 -6.24 -8.11
N VAL A 299 11.29 -5.34 -8.94
CA VAL A 299 11.75 -4.02 -8.51
C VAL A 299 10.62 -3.20 -7.90
N LEU A 300 9.44 -3.19 -8.52
CA LEU A 300 8.26 -2.51 -7.96
C LEU A 300 7.84 -3.12 -6.63
N ALA A 301 7.77 -4.45 -6.51
CA ALA A 301 7.37 -5.16 -5.30
C ALA A 301 8.31 -4.88 -4.12
N LEU A 302 9.60 -4.67 -4.42
CA LEU A 302 10.63 -4.33 -3.43
C LEU A 302 10.86 -2.81 -3.29
N SER A 303 10.05 -1.97 -3.94
CA SER A 303 10.11 -0.52 -3.76
C SER A 303 9.71 -0.15 -2.31
N PRO A 304 10.23 0.98 -1.78
CA PRO A 304 9.83 1.45 -0.46
C PRO A 304 8.33 1.72 -0.39
N LEU A 305 7.73 2.20 -1.49
CA LEU A 305 6.28 2.41 -1.57
C LEU A 305 5.51 1.10 -1.32
N MET A 306 5.89 0.01 -1.97
CA MET A 306 5.22 -1.29 -1.81
C MET A 306 5.49 -1.91 -0.45
N LEU A 307 6.76 -2.00 -0.02
CA LEU A 307 7.13 -2.66 1.23
C LEU A 307 6.52 -1.95 2.45
N LEU A 308 6.71 -0.64 2.56
CA LEU A 308 6.19 0.15 3.70
C LEU A 308 4.66 0.09 3.75
N ASN A 309 3.98 0.34 2.63
CA ASN A 309 2.53 0.48 2.65
C ASN A 309 1.77 -0.85 2.65
N THR A 310 2.41 -1.93 2.21
CA THR A 310 1.84 -3.29 2.36
C THR A 310 1.90 -3.74 3.83
N LEU A 311 2.93 -3.35 4.58
CA LEU A 311 2.98 -3.60 6.03
C LEU A 311 2.08 -2.63 6.81
N PHE A 312 2.16 -1.35 6.48
CA PHE A 312 1.36 -0.31 7.12
C PHE A 312 -0.13 -0.46 6.78
N VAL A 313 -0.53 -1.22 5.76
CA VAL A 313 -1.95 -1.53 5.44
C VAL A 313 -2.87 -0.33 5.28
N TRP A 314 -2.32 0.80 4.85
CA TRP A 314 -3.11 1.97 4.48
C TRP A 314 -3.76 1.74 3.10
N PRO A 315 -5.11 1.83 2.94
CA PRO A 315 -5.87 1.38 1.75
C PRO A 315 -5.55 2.03 0.41
N LYS A 316 -4.44 2.76 0.29
CA LYS A 316 -3.99 3.40 -0.94
C LYS A 316 -3.51 2.42 -2.00
N LEU A 317 -2.94 1.26 -1.65
CA LEU A 317 -2.58 0.25 -2.65
C LEU A 317 -3.81 -0.54 -3.12
N ILE A 318 -4.81 -0.75 -2.25
CA ILE A 318 -6.14 -1.22 -2.67
C ILE A 318 -6.75 -0.23 -3.66
N ALA A 319 -6.74 1.07 -3.34
CA ALA A 319 -7.22 2.11 -4.25
C ALA A 319 -6.43 2.12 -5.57
N ALA A 320 -5.10 1.94 -5.52
CA ALA A 320 -4.26 1.85 -6.70
C ALA A 320 -4.61 0.64 -7.57
N THR A 321 -4.98 -0.50 -6.97
CA THR A 321 -5.46 -1.69 -7.69
C THR A 321 -6.64 -1.32 -8.58
N PHE A 322 -7.66 -0.68 -8.02
CA PHE A 322 -8.85 -0.29 -8.77
C PHE A 322 -8.60 0.86 -9.75
N CYS A 323 -7.72 1.81 -9.43
CA CYS A 323 -7.27 2.84 -10.38
C CYS A 323 -6.58 2.23 -11.62
N LEU A 324 -5.74 1.23 -11.44
CA LEU A 324 -5.06 0.58 -12.56
C LEU A 324 -6.01 -0.30 -13.38
N ILE A 325 -7.06 -0.87 -12.76
CA ILE A 325 -8.15 -1.55 -13.48
C ILE A 325 -8.96 -0.53 -14.29
N TYR A 326 -9.29 0.62 -13.71
CA TYR A 326 -9.95 1.73 -14.40
C TYR A 326 -9.16 2.17 -15.63
N TYR A 327 -7.85 2.42 -15.47
CA TYR A 327 -6.96 2.76 -16.58
C TYR A 327 -7.00 1.72 -17.71
N GLN A 328 -6.94 0.43 -17.38
CA GLN A 328 -6.97 -0.64 -18.38
C GLN A 328 -8.29 -0.76 -19.15
N TYR A 329 -9.41 -0.34 -18.56
CA TYR A 329 -10.71 -0.32 -19.26
C TYR A 329 -10.96 0.98 -20.02
N LEU A 330 -10.28 2.08 -19.69
CA LEU A 330 -10.27 3.30 -20.50
C LEU A 330 -9.31 3.19 -21.69
N PHE A 331 -8.15 2.55 -21.52
CA PHE A 331 -7.18 2.35 -22.58
C PHE A 331 -7.06 0.86 -22.93
N PRO A 332 -8.15 0.22 -23.44
CA PRO A 332 -8.10 -1.19 -23.80
C PRO A 332 -7.24 -1.40 -25.04
N LEU A 333 -6.47 -2.49 -25.05
CA LEU A 333 -5.80 -2.97 -26.26
C LEU A 333 -6.73 -3.86 -27.10
N ASP A 334 -7.64 -4.60 -26.45
CA ASP A 334 -8.65 -5.44 -27.11
C ASP A 334 -10.06 -4.99 -26.68
N VAL A 335 -10.95 -4.82 -27.66
CA VAL A 335 -12.33 -4.36 -27.44
C VAL A 335 -13.26 -5.55 -27.25
N HIS A 336 -13.49 -5.96 -26.00
CA HIS A 336 -14.51 -6.95 -25.67
C HIS A 336 -15.39 -6.53 -24.48
N GLY A 337 -16.71 -6.62 -24.68
CA GLY A 337 -17.72 -6.42 -23.64
C GLY A 337 -18.14 -4.96 -23.41
N ARG A 338 -18.59 -4.64 -22.19
CA ARG A 338 -19.07 -3.31 -21.78
C ARG A 338 -18.02 -2.63 -20.89
N PRO A 339 -16.95 -2.02 -21.44
CA PRO A 339 -15.83 -1.47 -20.67
C PRO A 339 -16.27 -0.36 -19.70
N TRP A 340 -17.31 0.42 -20.05
CA TRP A 340 -17.85 1.48 -19.21
C TRP A 340 -18.42 0.99 -17.87
N ILE A 341 -19.03 -0.20 -17.81
CA ILE A 341 -19.52 -0.76 -16.53
C ILE A 341 -18.32 -1.05 -15.62
N LYS A 342 -17.32 -1.73 -16.16
CA LYS A 342 -16.15 -2.15 -15.39
C LYS A 342 -15.30 -0.96 -14.96
N ALA A 343 -15.15 0.04 -15.84
CA ALA A 343 -14.53 1.31 -15.50
C ALA A 343 -15.31 2.03 -14.39
N GLY A 344 -16.65 2.07 -14.46
CA GLY A 344 -17.47 2.75 -13.45
C GLY A 344 -17.36 2.10 -12.07
N ILE A 345 -17.43 0.76 -12.04
CA ILE A 345 -17.21 -0.03 -10.81
C ILE A 345 -15.79 0.22 -10.28
N ALA A 346 -14.76 0.14 -11.12
CA ALA A 346 -13.37 0.35 -10.71
C ALA A 346 -13.14 1.77 -10.15
N ALA A 347 -13.68 2.81 -10.79
CA ALA A 347 -13.56 4.18 -10.32
C ALA A 347 -14.21 4.38 -8.94
N SER A 348 -15.42 3.84 -8.75
CA SER A 348 -16.12 3.91 -7.47
C SER A 348 -15.39 3.14 -6.37
N LEU A 349 -14.95 1.90 -6.64
CA LEU A 349 -14.19 1.11 -5.69
C LEU A 349 -12.85 1.74 -5.32
N ALA A 350 -12.19 2.45 -6.25
CA ALA A 350 -10.97 3.18 -5.95
C ALA A 350 -11.22 4.30 -4.92
N LEU A 351 -12.31 5.08 -5.09
CA LEU A 351 -12.69 6.14 -4.14
C LEU A 351 -13.23 5.56 -2.81
N LEU A 352 -13.94 4.44 -2.85
CA LEU A 352 -14.41 3.71 -1.67
C LEU A 352 -13.26 3.04 -0.89
N ALA A 353 -12.09 2.86 -1.52
CA ALA A 353 -10.87 2.43 -0.84
C ALA A 353 -10.13 3.62 -0.22
N HIS A 354 -9.90 4.69 -1.00
CA HIS A 354 -9.19 5.87 -0.51
C HIS A 354 -9.48 7.13 -1.35
N GLY A 355 -9.78 8.27 -0.71
CA GLY A 355 -10.14 9.53 -1.40
C GLY A 355 -9.05 10.07 -2.33
N GLY A 356 -7.77 9.92 -1.97
CA GLY A 356 -6.62 10.26 -2.83
C GLY A 356 -6.61 9.60 -4.22
N ALA A 357 -7.40 8.54 -4.46
CA ALA A 357 -7.61 7.98 -5.80
C ALA A 357 -8.14 9.01 -6.81
N LEU A 358 -8.87 10.03 -6.34
CA LEU A 358 -9.43 11.10 -7.16
C LEU A 358 -8.39 11.72 -8.10
N PHE A 359 -7.16 11.96 -7.62
CA PHE A 359 -6.11 12.58 -8.42
C PHE A 359 -5.76 11.77 -9.68
N PHE A 360 -5.72 10.44 -9.56
CA PHE A 360 -5.46 9.57 -10.69
C PHE A 360 -6.69 9.44 -11.60
N LEU A 361 -7.88 9.23 -11.02
CA LEU A 361 -9.11 9.06 -11.81
C LEU A 361 -9.38 10.28 -12.69
N VAL A 362 -9.29 11.49 -12.15
CA VAL A 362 -9.49 12.72 -12.91
C VAL A 362 -8.39 12.90 -13.96
N GLY A 363 -7.12 12.75 -13.59
CA GLY A 363 -6.00 12.88 -14.52
C GLY A 363 -6.12 11.94 -15.73
N VAL A 364 -6.46 10.67 -15.48
CA VAL A 364 -6.66 9.67 -16.53
C VAL A 364 -7.92 9.93 -17.35
N THR A 365 -9.01 10.39 -16.74
CA THR A 365 -10.24 10.78 -17.45
C THR A 365 -10.00 11.93 -18.43
N VAL A 366 -9.32 12.99 -17.96
CA VAL A 366 -8.96 14.15 -18.76
C VAL A 366 -8.06 13.74 -19.92
N LEU A 367 -7.06 12.89 -19.65
CA LEU A 367 -6.22 12.35 -20.71
C LEU A 367 -7.03 11.55 -21.74
N HIS A 368 -7.91 10.64 -21.30
CA HIS A 368 -8.72 9.83 -22.20
C HIS A 368 -9.61 10.71 -23.09
N PHE A 369 -10.20 11.77 -22.51
CA PHE A 369 -10.94 12.78 -23.26
C PHE A 369 -10.06 13.53 -24.26
N ALA A 370 -8.86 13.99 -23.86
CA ALA A 370 -7.93 14.65 -24.77
C ALA A 370 -7.47 13.73 -25.91
N TRP A 371 -7.31 12.42 -25.63
CA TRP A 371 -6.78 11.43 -26.57
C TRP A 371 -7.81 10.96 -27.59
N TYR A 372 -9.05 10.67 -27.16
CA TYR A 372 -10.10 10.09 -28.01
C TYR A 372 -11.25 11.06 -28.32
N ARG A 373 -11.24 12.26 -27.76
CA ARG A 373 -12.20 13.36 -28.04
C ARG A 373 -13.66 12.90 -27.94
N ARG A 374 -14.40 12.90 -29.05
CA ARG A 374 -15.84 12.60 -29.08
C ARG A 374 -16.17 11.18 -28.65
N ASP A 375 -15.33 10.20 -28.99
CA ASP A 375 -15.55 8.80 -28.62
C ASP A 375 -15.42 8.58 -27.10
N SER A 376 -14.58 9.40 -26.46
CA SER A 376 -14.44 9.41 -25.00
C SER A 376 -15.73 9.84 -24.31
N LEU A 377 -16.42 10.86 -24.83
CA LEU A 377 -17.61 11.42 -24.18
C LEU A 377 -18.69 10.34 -23.97
N THR A 378 -18.96 9.53 -25.00
CA THR A 378 -19.94 8.45 -24.92
C THR A 378 -19.56 7.42 -23.85
N LEU A 379 -18.28 7.03 -23.79
CA LEU A 379 -17.78 6.09 -22.80
C LEU A 379 -17.90 6.66 -21.38
N LEU A 380 -17.46 7.91 -21.18
CA LEU A 380 -17.42 8.56 -19.86
C LEU A 380 -18.82 8.87 -19.33
N VAL A 381 -19.73 9.34 -20.18
CA VAL A 381 -21.14 9.59 -19.82
C VAL A 381 -21.83 8.30 -19.40
N ARG A 382 -21.49 7.14 -20.00
CA ARG A 382 -22.01 5.83 -19.56
C ARG A 382 -21.33 5.31 -18.28
N THR A 383 -20.05 5.65 -18.09
CA THR A 383 -19.25 5.23 -16.93
C THR A 383 -19.70 5.92 -15.64
N ALA A 384 -20.01 7.22 -15.73
CA ALA A 384 -20.31 8.06 -14.56
C ALA A 384 -21.54 7.58 -13.73
N PRO A 385 -22.70 7.23 -14.34
CA PRO A 385 -23.85 6.71 -13.58
C PRO A 385 -23.54 5.43 -12.80
N VAL A 386 -22.73 4.53 -13.37
CA VAL A 386 -22.33 3.29 -12.69
C VAL A 386 -21.47 3.60 -11.48
N ALA A 387 -20.50 4.50 -11.64
CA ALA A 387 -19.64 4.92 -10.53
C ALA A 387 -20.45 5.60 -9.42
N ALA A 388 -21.36 6.52 -9.79
CA ALA A 388 -22.22 7.24 -8.87
C ALA A 388 -23.16 6.31 -8.10
N LEU A 389 -23.81 5.37 -8.79
CA LEU A 389 -24.73 4.40 -8.17
C LEU A 389 -24.03 3.54 -7.11
N LEU A 390 -22.80 3.09 -7.40
CA LEU A 390 -22.05 2.27 -6.44
C LEU A 390 -21.47 3.10 -5.27
N TYR A 391 -21.21 4.39 -5.49
CA TYR A 391 -20.69 5.30 -4.46
C TYR A 391 -21.79 5.87 -3.54
N LEU A 392 -23.02 5.95 -4.04
CA LEU A 392 -24.19 6.53 -3.37
C LEU A 392 -24.43 6.01 -1.93
N PRO A 393 -24.31 4.71 -1.61
CA PRO A 393 -24.48 4.22 -0.24
C PRO A 393 -23.48 4.85 0.75
N TRP A 394 -22.25 5.12 0.31
CA TRP A 394 -21.27 5.81 1.13
C TRP A 394 -21.64 7.28 1.35
N VAL A 395 -22.12 7.96 0.32
CA VAL A 395 -22.63 9.34 0.45
C VAL A 395 -23.81 9.39 1.43
N ALA A 396 -24.70 8.40 1.37
CA ALA A 396 -25.81 8.29 2.31
C ALA A 396 -25.30 8.08 3.75
N TYR A 397 -24.34 7.19 3.97
CA TYR A 397 -23.69 7.02 5.28
C TYR A 397 -23.11 8.33 5.81
N GLN A 398 -22.30 9.01 4.99
CA GLN A 398 -21.66 10.28 5.32
C GLN A 398 -22.67 11.39 5.65
N ARG A 399 -23.90 11.36 5.13
CA ARG A 399 -24.91 12.39 5.41
C ARG A 399 -25.86 12.04 6.54
N LEU A 400 -26.16 10.75 6.71
CA LEU A 400 -27.22 10.27 7.60
C LEU A 400 -26.69 9.69 8.91
N VAL A 401 -25.45 9.20 8.94
CA VAL A 401 -24.87 8.51 10.10
C VAL A 401 -23.81 9.37 10.77
N ASP A 402 -22.86 9.91 10.00
CA ASP A 402 -21.72 10.65 10.55
C ASP A 402 -21.37 11.87 9.66
N PRO A 403 -22.17 12.95 9.69
CA PRO A 403 -21.91 14.17 8.92
C PRO A 403 -20.65 14.92 9.39
N PRO A 404 -19.99 15.73 8.51
CA PRO A 404 -20.43 16.15 7.18
C PRO A 404 -19.88 15.31 6.01
N GLY A 405 -18.90 14.44 6.25
CA GLY A 405 -18.26 13.58 5.23
C GLY A 405 -17.48 14.30 4.13
N ASP A 406 -17.25 15.60 4.25
CA ASP A 406 -16.57 16.43 3.25
C ASP A 406 -15.28 17.09 3.77
N ARG A 407 -14.92 16.84 5.04
CA ARG A 407 -13.76 17.41 5.73
C ARG A 407 -12.46 17.25 4.95
N LEU A 408 -12.14 16.03 4.49
CA LEU A 408 -10.90 15.79 3.74
C LEU A 408 -10.84 16.52 2.39
N ILE A 409 -11.99 16.75 1.75
CA ILE A 409 -12.06 17.52 0.51
C ILE A 409 -11.77 18.99 0.83
N LYS A 410 -12.41 19.55 1.87
CA LYS A 410 -12.13 20.92 2.31
C LYS A 410 -10.68 21.12 2.74
N TRP A 411 -10.09 20.14 3.41
CA TRP A 411 -8.68 20.18 3.78
C TRP A 411 -7.79 20.29 2.55
N HIS A 412 -7.88 19.34 1.61
CA HIS A 412 -6.95 19.32 0.47
C HIS A 412 -7.18 20.44 -0.55
N PHE A 413 -8.42 20.89 -0.75
CA PHE A 413 -8.78 21.87 -1.79
C PHE A 413 -9.03 23.29 -1.28
N ALA A 414 -9.11 23.49 0.05
CA ALA A 414 -9.31 24.80 0.65
C ALA A 414 -8.45 25.08 1.89
N GLY A 415 -7.60 24.13 2.32
CA GLY A 415 -6.74 24.28 3.51
C GLY A 415 -7.50 24.29 4.84
N ARG A 416 -8.78 23.88 4.84
CA ARG A 416 -9.62 23.87 6.04
C ARG A 416 -9.58 22.50 6.72
N ILE A 417 -8.83 22.42 7.81
CA ILE A 417 -8.56 21.16 8.53
C ILE A 417 -9.71 20.78 9.49
N GLN A 418 -10.30 21.76 10.17
CA GLN A 418 -11.39 21.52 11.11
C GLN A 418 -12.69 21.25 10.36
N ALA A 419 -13.52 20.35 10.91
CA ALA A 419 -14.85 20.13 10.39
C ALA A 419 -15.72 21.38 10.62
N ASP A 420 -16.38 21.85 9.58
CA ASP A 420 -17.27 23.02 9.59
C ASP A 420 -18.56 22.76 8.80
N GLN A 421 -19.52 23.68 8.94
CA GLN A 421 -20.83 23.58 8.29
C GLN A 421 -20.85 24.16 6.87
N ASP A 422 -19.77 24.80 6.43
CA ASP A 422 -19.70 25.39 5.09
C ASP A 422 -19.79 24.27 4.04
N THR A 423 -20.40 24.55 2.89
CA THR A 423 -20.31 23.60 1.78
C THR A 423 -18.90 23.57 1.20
N VAL A 424 -18.51 22.46 0.58
CA VAL A 424 -17.22 22.35 -0.14
C VAL A 424 -16.98 23.52 -1.10
N LEU A 425 -18.00 23.93 -1.85
CA LEU A 425 -17.87 25.02 -2.82
C LEU A 425 -17.65 26.38 -2.12
N GLN A 426 -18.34 26.64 -1.00
CA GLN A 426 -18.11 27.85 -0.21
C GLN A 426 -16.71 27.87 0.41
N ALA A 427 -16.25 26.74 0.94
CA ALA A 427 -14.89 26.61 1.49
C ALA A 427 -13.82 26.87 0.42
N ILE A 428 -13.96 26.26 -0.77
CA ILE A 428 -13.02 26.50 -1.89
C ILE A 428 -13.13 27.96 -2.38
N SER A 429 -14.33 28.46 -2.63
CA SER A 429 -14.52 29.82 -3.13
C SER A 429 -13.94 30.87 -2.18
N SER A 430 -14.18 30.72 -0.87
CA SER A 430 -13.65 31.64 0.14
C SER A 430 -12.12 31.55 0.26
N ALA A 431 -11.55 30.34 0.23
CA ALA A 431 -10.11 30.14 0.29
C ALA A 431 -9.38 30.77 -0.91
N TYR A 432 -9.92 30.62 -2.12
CA TYR A 432 -9.32 31.19 -3.32
C TYR A 432 -9.58 32.69 -3.50
N ALA A 433 -10.69 33.23 -2.99
CA ALA A 433 -10.96 34.68 -3.03
C ALA A 433 -9.93 35.49 -2.23
N GLY A 434 -9.30 34.87 -1.22
CA GLY A 434 -8.23 35.48 -0.42
C GLY A 434 -6.84 35.40 -1.03
N LEU A 435 -6.63 34.70 -2.16
CA LEU A 435 -5.31 34.52 -2.75
C LEU A 435 -5.03 35.53 -3.87
N THR A 436 -3.85 36.14 -3.83
CA THR A 436 -3.30 36.84 -4.98
C THR A 436 -2.77 35.86 -6.03
N LEU A 437 -2.65 36.31 -7.29
CA LEU A 437 -2.06 35.51 -8.36
C LEU A 437 -0.61 35.09 -8.03
N GLY A 438 0.16 35.97 -7.39
CA GLY A 438 1.54 35.70 -6.98
C GLY A 438 1.64 34.59 -5.94
N GLU A 439 0.78 34.62 -4.92
CA GLU A 439 0.70 33.54 -3.92
C GLU A 439 0.27 32.22 -4.54
N TRP A 440 -0.70 32.25 -5.46
CA TRP A 440 -1.14 31.05 -6.15
C TRP A 440 -0.01 30.41 -6.97
N ILE A 441 0.70 31.20 -7.81
CA ILE A 441 1.83 30.73 -8.61
C ILE A 441 2.96 30.19 -7.70
N SER A 442 3.30 30.94 -6.64
CA SER A 442 4.31 30.52 -5.67
C SER A 442 3.93 29.18 -5.02
N GLY A 443 2.67 28.99 -4.62
CA GLY A 443 2.18 27.72 -4.07
C GLY A 443 2.32 26.55 -5.05
N ARG A 444 1.98 26.76 -6.34
CA ARG A 444 2.16 25.74 -7.38
C ARG A 444 3.64 25.42 -7.61
N ALA A 445 4.53 26.41 -7.54
CA ALA A 445 5.97 26.20 -7.67
C ALA A 445 6.55 25.37 -6.50
N HIS A 446 6.08 25.61 -5.27
CA HIS A 446 6.44 24.78 -4.12
C HIS A 446 5.90 23.35 -4.24
N ASN A 447 4.68 23.18 -4.75
CA ASN A 447 4.13 21.85 -5.06
C ASN A 447 4.98 21.11 -6.11
N LEU A 448 5.36 21.80 -7.19
CA LEU A 448 6.27 21.24 -8.19
C LEU A 448 7.61 20.83 -7.55
N SER A 449 8.20 21.69 -6.72
CA SER A 449 9.43 21.42 -5.98
C SER A 449 9.33 20.12 -5.16
N ASN A 450 8.20 19.91 -4.46
CA ASN A 450 7.99 18.69 -3.69
C ASN A 450 7.76 17.43 -4.53
N ILE A 451 7.14 17.56 -5.72
CA ILE A 451 7.03 16.45 -6.67
C ILE A 451 8.41 16.03 -7.20
N ILE A 452 9.27 17.00 -7.54
CA ILE A 452 10.61 16.70 -8.08
C ILE A 452 11.65 16.41 -6.99
N LYS A 453 11.33 16.61 -5.71
CA LYS A 453 12.24 16.35 -4.60
C LYS A 453 12.71 14.90 -4.59
N GLY A 454 14.02 14.72 -4.40
CA GLY A 454 14.66 13.40 -4.43
C GLY A 454 14.99 12.87 -5.84
N THR A 455 14.60 13.57 -6.91
CA THR A 455 14.85 13.11 -8.28
C THR A 455 16.36 12.99 -8.60
N PHE A 456 17.17 13.90 -8.05
CA PHE A 456 18.64 13.87 -8.15
C PHE A 456 19.31 13.23 -6.94
N SER A 457 18.90 13.61 -5.72
CA SER A 457 19.54 13.14 -4.48
C SER A 457 19.17 11.70 -4.12
N GLY A 458 17.99 11.22 -4.49
CA GLY A 458 17.51 9.87 -4.18
C GLY A 458 18.47 8.76 -4.66
N PRO A 459 18.88 8.73 -5.94
CA PRO A 459 19.90 7.80 -6.42
C PRO A 459 21.25 7.92 -5.68
N VAL A 460 21.68 9.14 -5.33
CA VAL A 460 22.95 9.40 -4.66
C VAL A 460 22.93 8.83 -3.24
N ASP A 461 21.87 9.11 -2.49
CA ASP A 461 21.70 8.63 -1.11
C ASP A 461 21.50 7.11 -1.09
N ALA A 462 20.76 6.56 -2.05
CA ALA A 462 20.61 5.12 -2.24
C ALA A 462 21.97 4.44 -2.53
N PHE A 463 22.83 5.06 -3.33
CA PHE A 463 24.19 4.56 -3.58
C PHE A 463 25.07 4.66 -2.32
N ALA A 464 24.94 5.73 -1.54
CA ALA A 464 25.67 5.88 -0.27
C ALA A 464 25.32 4.76 0.73
N ILE A 465 24.05 4.34 0.81
CA ILE A 465 23.62 3.19 1.61
C ILE A 465 24.35 1.92 1.17
N LEU A 466 24.44 1.66 -0.14
CA LEU A 466 25.13 0.47 -0.66
C LEU A 466 26.63 0.45 -0.33
N LEU A 467 27.25 1.62 -0.18
CA LEU A 467 28.64 1.76 0.26
C LEU A 467 28.81 1.66 1.78
N GLY A 468 27.75 1.35 2.54
CA GLY A 468 27.79 1.27 4.00
C GLY A 468 28.01 2.61 4.70
N ARG A 469 27.73 3.74 4.02
CA ARG A 469 27.94 5.07 4.58
C ARG A 469 26.76 5.49 5.46
N ASN A 470 26.98 5.43 6.78
CA ASN A 470 26.17 6.01 7.87
C ASN A 470 24.75 5.42 8.07
N VAL A 471 24.49 4.89 9.27
CA VAL A 471 23.19 4.30 9.68
C VAL A 471 22.09 5.36 9.80
N ASP A 472 22.41 6.59 10.21
CA ASP A 472 21.43 7.69 10.30
C ASP A 472 20.85 8.06 8.92
N SER A 473 21.67 7.91 7.87
CA SER A 473 21.24 8.10 6.47
C SER A 473 20.16 7.10 6.07
N MET A 474 20.13 5.89 6.64
CA MET A 474 19.13 4.88 6.31
C MET A 474 17.74 5.29 6.80
N SER A 475 17.63 5.74 8.05
CA SER A 475 16.37 6.26 8.62
C SER A 475 15.88 7.47 7.82
N GLN A 476 16.79 8.38 7.46
CA GLN A 476 16.46 9.51 6.61
C GLN A 476 15.93 9.07 5.24
N VAL A 477 16.60 8.14 4.55
CA VAL A 477 16.16 7.65 3.24
C VAL A 477 14.80 6.97 3.34
N VAL A 478 14.54 6.16 4.37
CA VAL A 478 13.21 5.57 4.61
C VAL A 478 12.16 6.67 4.80
N ASN A 479 12.45 7.67 5.62
CA ASN A 479 11.54 8.79 5.87
C ASN A 479 11.22 9.56 4.58
N GLN A 480 12.24 9.91 3.79
CA GLN A 480 12.07 10.64 2.53
C GLN A 480 11.34 9.78 1.48
N SER A 481 11.61 8.47 1.42
CA SER A 481 10.98 7.55 0.46
C SER A 481 9.47 7.40 0.66
N PHE A 482 8.97 7.63 1.87
CA PHE A 482 7.54 7.62 2.16
C PHE A 482 6.82 8.88 1.65
N PHE A 483 7.48 10.04 1.66
CA PHE A 483 6.85 11.32 1.34
C PHE A 483 7.12 11.82 -0.09
N HIS A 484 8.28 11.50 -0.67
CA HIS A 484 8.75 12.16 -1.90
C HIS A 484 8.91 11.21 -3.08
N LEU A 485 8.41 11.64 -4.24
CA LEU A 485 8.35 10.84 -5.47
C LEU A 485 9.72 10.30 -5.89
N GLY A 486 10.73 11.17 -6.01
CA GLY A 486 12.06 10.76 -6.46
C GLY A 486 12.73 9.78 -5.49
N TYR A 487 12.61 10.01 -4.18
CA TYR A 487 13.14 9.11 -3.16
C TYR A 487 12.44 7.74 -3.17
N SER A 488 11.13 7.69 -3.47
CA SER A 488 10.39 6.43 -3.51
C SER A 488 10.80 5.48 -4.65
N MET A 489 11.55 5.98 -5.65
CA MET A 489 11.97 5.23 -6.83
C MET A 489 13.47 4.90 -6.86
N TRP A 490 14.27 5.46 -5.94
CA TRP A 490 15.73 5.33 -5.88
C TRP A 490 16.40 5.45 -7.26
N PHE A 491 17.06 4.40 -7.76
CA PHE A 491 17.74 4.40 -9.06
C PHE A 491 16.78 4.43 -10.25
N ALA A 492 15.50 4.11 -10.08
CA ALA A 492 14.48 4.24 -11.11
C ALA A 492 13.95 5.68 -11.19
N SER A 493 14.85 6.67 -11.11
CA SER A 493 14.52 8.09 -11.05
C SER A 493 13.82 8.59 -12.32
N PRO A 494 12.85 9.52 -12.22
CA PRO A 494 12.22 10.16 -13.37
C PRO A 494 13.18 10.80 -14.38
N LEU A 495 14.41 11.16 -13.97
CA LEU A 495 15.44 11.70 -14.89
C LEU A 495 15.76 10.76 -16.05
N LEU A 496 15.65 9.45 -15.81
CA LEU A 496 15.93 8.43 -16.82
C LEU A 496 14.94 8.48 -17.99
N LEU A 497 13.79 9.14 -17.83
CA LEU A 497 12.85 9.34 -18.93
C LEU A 497 13.38 10.29 -20.00
N VAL A 498 14.24 11.26 -19.66
CA VAL A 498 14.74 12.25 -20.63
C VAL A 498 15.51 11.57 -21.77
N PRO A 499 16.58 10.78 -21.52
CA PRO A 499 17.27 10.06 -22.59
C PRO A 499 16.38 8.98 -23.22
N CYS A 500 15.51 8.33 -22.46
CA CYS A 500 14.59 7.34 -23.02
C CYS A 500 13.63 7.96 -24.05
N ILE A 501 12.98 9.08 -23.73
CA ILE A 501 12.06 9.77 -24.65
C ILE A 501 12.81 10.25 -25.89
N ALA A 502 14.02 10.79 -25.74
CA ALA A 502 14.84 11.21 -26.87
C ALA A 502 15.15 10.05 -27.84
N LEU A 503 15.45 8.85 -27.31
CA LEU A 503 15.70 7.65 -28.10
C LEU A 503 14.40 7.07 -28.69
N LEU A 504 13.31 7.04 -27.93
CA LEU A 504 12.02 6.53 -28.39
C LEU A 504 11.44 7.39 -29.53
N ARG A 505 11.61 8.72 -29.49
CA ARG A 505 11.13 9.62 -30.56
C ARG A 505 11.78 9.35 -31.93
N ARG A 506 12.98 8.76 -31.96
CA ARG A 506 13.66 8.40 -33.21
C ARG A 506 13.03 7.17 -33.88
N ASN A 507 12.31 6.34 -33.11
CA ASN A 507 11.71 5.11 -33.57
C ASN A 507 10.19 5.26 -33.56
N ALA A 508 9.58 5.41 -34.73
CA ALA A 508 8.13 5.48 -34.90
C ALA A 508 7.44 4.10 -34.72
N ASP A 509 7.78 3.37 -33.66
CA ASP A 509 7.22 2.05 -33.37
C ASP A 509 5.83 2.18 -32.73
N PRO A 510 4.75 1.72 -33.40
CA PRO A 510 3.39 1.74 -32.85
C PRO A 510 3.27 0.98 -31.51
N ALA A 511 4.15 0.02 -31.24
CA ALA A 511 4.17 -0.73 -29.98
C ALA A 511 4.52 0.16 -28.76
N LEU A 512 4.97 1.39 -28.97
CA LEU A 512 5.24 2.36 -27.91
C LEU A 512 4.00 3.12 -27.44
N ARG A 513 2.91 3.12 -28.23
CA ARG A 513 1.68 3.84 -27.90
C ARG A 513 1.20 3.57 -26.47
N PRO A 514 1.13 2.32 -25.97
CA PRO A 514 0.64 2.07 -24.62
C PRO A 514 1.61 2.56 -23.53
N VAL A 515 2.92 2.57 -23.78
CA VAL A 515 3.93 3.14 -22.87
C VAL A 515 3.76 4.66 -22.80
N VAL A 516 3.54 5.32 -23.94
CA VAL A 516 3.27 6.76 -24.01
C VAL A 516 1.96 7.11 -23.32
N GLN A 517 0.91 6.31 -23.51
CA GLN A 517 -0.37 6.51 -22.81
C GLN A 517 -0.22 6.36 -21.30
N ALA A 518 0.54 5.37 -20.83
CA ALA A 518 0.82 5.19 -19.40
C ALA A 518 1.64 6.35 -18.82
N LEU A 519 2.65 6.84 -19.55
CA LEU A 519 3.42 8.01 -19.16
C LEU A 519 2.54 9.25 -19.09
N ALA A 520 1.75 9.49 -20.14
CA ALA A 520 0.84 10.63 -20.20
C ALA A 520 -0.21 10.55 -19.09
N ALA A 521 -0.68 9.36 -18.71
CA ALA A 521 -1.62 9.14 -17.61
C ALA A 521 -1.00 9.52 -16.26
N ALA A 522 0.25 9.09 -16.01
CA ALA A 522 0.98 9.48 -14.82
C ALA A 522 1.21 11.00 -14.77
N VAL A 523 1.66 11.61 -15.89
CA VAL A 523 1.90 13.05 -15.99
C VAL A 523 0.62 13.86 -15.80
N ALA A 524 -0.48 13.49 -16.46
CA ALA A 524 -1.77 14.16 -16.32
C ALA A 524 -2.29 14.10 -14.87
N SER A 525 -2.09 12.97 -14.20
CA SER A 525 -2.44 12.79 -12.78
C SER A 525 -1.57 13.67 -11.86
N LEU A 526 -0.26 13.76 -12.11
CA LEU A 526 0.65 14.63 -11.36
C LEU A 526 0.32 16.12 -11.58
N LEU A 527 0.03 16.51 -12.83
CA LEU A 527 -0.34 17.89 -13.17
C LEU A 527 -1.66 18.28 -12.50
N PHE A 528 -2.68 17.43 -12.58
CA PHE A 528 -3.94 17.68 -11.89
C PHE A 528 -3.72 17.85 -10.39
N TRP A 529 -2.99 16.93 -9.76
CA TRP A 529 -2.66 16.99 -8.34
C TRP A 529 -1.89 18.26 -7.95
N LEU A 530 -0.87 18.65 -8.73
CA LEU A 530 -0.11 19.89 -8.56
C LEU A 530 -1.01 21.12 -8.59
N LEU A 531 -1.97 21.16 -9.52
CA LEU A 531 -2.83 22.32 -9.73
C LEU A 531 -3.87 22.48 -8.62
N VAL A 532 -4.42 21.38 -8.11
CA VAL A 532 -5.59 21.44 -7.23
C VAL A 532 -5.28 21.42 -5.73
N MET A 533 -4.09 20.98 -5.32
CA MET A 533 -3.72 20.93 -3.89
C MET A 533 -3.58 22.33 -3.30
N PHE A 534 -4.50 22.77 -2.45
CA PHE A 534 -4.54 24.16 -2.00
C PHE A 534 -3.26 24.59 -1.26
N GLU A 535 -2.89 23.86 -0.21
CA GLU A 535 -1.74 24.17 0.63
C GLU A 535 -0.42 24.12 -0.16
N SER A 536 0.43 25.14 0.04
CA SER A 536 1.75 25.21 -0.59
C SER A 536 2.66 24.08 -0.11
N GLY A 537 3.29 23.37 -1.04
CA GLY A 537 4.18 22.25 -0.73
C GLY A 537 3.49 20.98 -0.23
N SER A 538 2.17 20.84 -0.39
CA SER A 538 1.43 19.69 0.13
C SER A 538 1.42 18.47 -0.80
N THR A 539 1.95 18.56 -2.02
CA THR A 539 2.01 17.45 -2.99
C THR A 539 3.06 16.38 -2.65
N LEU A 540 2.85 15.70 -1.51
CA LEU A 540 3.63 14.56 -1.01
C LEU A 540 2.92 13.25 -1.33
N ILE A 541 3.64 12.15 -1.57
CA ILE A 541 3.06 10.81 -1.84
C ILE A 541 1.98 10.45 -0.81
N HIS A 542 2.18 10.86 0.45
CA HIS A 542 1.22 10.72 1.55
C HIS A 542 -0.15 11.36 1.27
N GLN A 543 -0.31 12.28 0.32
CA GLN A 543 -1.61 12.83 -0.07
C GLN A 543 -2.06 12.34 -1.46
N GLY A 544 -1.10 12.05 -2.35
CA GLY A 544 -1.37 11.63 -3.72
C GLY A 544 -1.90 10.20 -3.90
N ALA A 545 -2.11 9.84 -5.17
CA ALA A 545 -2.53 8.50 -5.61
C ALA A 545 -1.34 7.58 -5.86
N TYR A 546 -1.28 6.43 -5.20
CA TYR A 546 -0.18 5.47 -5.37
C TYR A 546 -0.14 4.85 -6.78
N ALA A 547 -1.29 4.76 -7.47
CA ALA A 547 -1.34 4.34 -8.86
C ALA A 547 -0.44 5.20 -9.77
N THR A 548 -0.37 6.52 -9.53
CA THR A 548 0.49 7.44 -10.29
C THR A 548 1.96 7.08 -10.13
N VAL A 549 2.39 6.85 -8.90
CA VAL A 549 3.79 6.53 -8.55
C VAL A 549 4.19 5.18 -9.16
N LEU A 550 3.38 4.15 -8.94
CA LEU A 550 3.62 2.80 -9.47
C LEU A 550 3.64 2.79 -11.01
N LEU A 551 2.70 3.49 -11.64
CA LEU A 551 2.63 3.57 -13.10
C LEU A 551 3.85 4.29 -13.68
N LEU A 552 4.28 5.40 -13.05
CA LEU A 552 5.47 6.14 -13.47
C LEU A 552 6.74 5.30 -13.33
N GLN A 553 6.96 4.66 -12.18
CA GLN A 553 8.12 3.80 -11.96
C GLN A 553 8.15 2.62 -12.93
N MET A 554 6.99 1.99 -13.19
CA MET A 554 6.89 0.95 -14.20
C MET A 554 7.26 1.47 -15.59
N VAL A 555 6.72 2.62 -16.02
CA VAL A 555 7.04 3.24 -17.31
C VAL A 555 8.54 3.52 -17.45
N ILE A 556 9.21 4.00 -16.40
CA ILE A 556 10.67 4.22 -16.39
C ILE A 556 11.42 2.92 -16.69
N LEU A 557 11.09 1.84 -15.97
CA LEU A 557 11.73 0.54 -16.14
C LEU A 557 11.48 -0.04 -17.54
N LEU A 558 10.25 0.08 -18.05
CA LEU A 558 9.90 -0.40 -19.39
C LEU A 558 10.58 0.41 -20.49
N ALA A 559 10.66 1.73 -20.33
CA ALA A 559 11.35 2.62 -21.27
C ALA A 559 12.85 2.29 -21.30
N LEU A 560 13.49 2.13 -20.15
CA LEU A 560 14.88 1.68 -20.04
C LEU A 560 15.10 0.33 -20.71
N ARG A 561 14.21 -0.65 -20.49
CA ARG A 561 14.36 -1.97 -21.13
C ARG A 561 14.34 -1.86 -22.64
N ARG A 562 13.54 -0.95 -23.20
CA ARG A 562 13.41 -0.75 -24.65
C ARG A 562 14.57 0.05 -25.25
N THR A 563 15.10 1.05 -24.54
CA THR A 563 16.11 1.97 -25.08
C THR A 563 17.53 1.68 -24.62
N LEU A 564 17.72 1.32 -23.35
CA LEU A 564 19.00 1.13 -22.66
C LEU A 564 18.98 -0.15 -21.79
N PRO A 565 18.98 -1.35 -22.39
CA PRO A 565 18.81 -2.61 -21.65
C PRO A 565 19.86 -2.85 -20.56
N TRP A 566 21.12 -2.43 -20.77
CA TRP A 566 22.17 -2.57 -19.76
C TRP A 566 21.86 -1.73 -18.51
N LEU A 567 21.36 -0.51 -18.72
CA LEU A 567 21.00 0.41 -17.64
C LEU A 567 19.75 -0.09 -16.91
N PHE A 568 18.80 -0.71 -17.62
CA PHE A 568 17.67 -1.39 -17.00
C PHE A 568 18.11 -2.43 -15.96
N TYR A 569 19.08 -3.30 -16.29
CA TYR A 569 19.59 -4.29 -15.35
C TYR A 569 20.35 -3.64 -14.18
N ALA A 570 21.21 -2.65 -14.46
CA ALA A 570 21.95 -1.94 -13.42
C ALA A 570 21.01 -1.25 -12.41
N VAL A 571 20.01 -0.51 -12.91
CA VAL A 571 18.98 0.14 -12.08
C VAL A 571 18.17 -0.88 -11.28
N SER A 572 17.81 -2.01 -11.90
CA SER A 572 17.04 -3.06 -11.23
C SER A 572 17.83 -3.69 -10.09
N ILE A 573 19.09 -4.07 -10.35
CA ILE A 573 20.00 -4.64 -9.34
C ILE A 573 20.21 -3.63 -8.21
N GLY A 574 20.47 -2.36 -8.53
CA GLY A 574 20.65 -1.30 -7.52
C GLY A 574 19.43 -1.14 -6.62
N ASN A 575 18.22 -1.12 -7.17
CA ASN A 575 16.98 -1.03 -6.37
C ASN A 575 16.81 -2.24 -5.45
N VAL A 576 17.01 -3.46 -5.99
CA VAL A 576 16.90 -4.70 -5.20
C VAL A 576 17.93 -4.72 -4.09
N ALA A 577 19.17 -4.32 -4.36
CA ALA A 577 20.23 -4.26 -3.35
C ALA A 577 19.88 -3.29 -2.22
N VAL A 578 19.37 -2.09 -2.55
CA VAL A 578 18.93 -1.12 -1.53
C VAL A 578 17.78 -1.69 -0.71
N ALA A 579 16.78 -2.31 -1.35
CA ALA A 579 15.67 -2.94 -0.64
C ALA A 579 16.13 -4.02 0.35
N ILE A 580 17.07 -4.88 -0.09
CA ILE A 580 17.64 -5.94 0.75
C ILE A 580 18.37 -5.32 1.96
N SER A 581 19.23 -4.32 1.71
CA SER A 581 20.01 -3.67 2.77
C SER A 581 19.14 -2.92 3.77
N VAL A 582 18.12 -2.20 3.31
CA VAL A 582 17.31 -1.31 4.14
C VAL A 582 16.17 -2.05 4.85
N TYR A 583 15.48 -2.95 4.16
CA TYR A 583 14.21 -3.52 4.65
C TYR A 583 14.28 -5.00 5.05
N MET A 584 15.27 -5.74 4.54
CA MET A 584 15.29 -7.21 4.68
C MET A 584 16.37 -7.72 5.61
N LEU A 585 17.58 -7.15 5.59
CA LEU A 585 18.73 -7.64 6.37
C LEU A 585 19.10 -6.71 7.54
N ASP A 586 18.15 -5.91 8.02
CA ASP A 586 18.32 -4.92 9.08
C ASP A 586 18.21 -5.50 10.52
N ARG A 587 17.88 -6.79 10.66
CA ARG A 587 17.70 -7.47 11.97
C ARG A 587 18.93 -8.25 12.45
N GLN A 588 20.13 -7.72 12.22
CA GLN A 588 21.38 -8.39 12.62
C GLN A 588 21.52 -8.56 14.14
N PHE A 589 20.76 -7.79 14.93
CA PHE A 589 20.74 -7.86 16.40
C PHE A 589 20.04 -9.11 16.99
N LEU A 590 19.40 -9.96 16.18
CA LEU A 590 18.68 -11.16 16.63
C LEU A 590 19.54 -12.43 16.57
N THR A 591 20.74 -12.41 17.16
CA THR A 591 21.80 -13.44 16.97
C THR A 591 21.33 -14.90 17.06
N SER A 592 20.47 -15.25 18.02
CA SER A 592 20.00 -16.64 18.21
C SER A 592 18.99 -17.13 17.17
N ILE A 593 18.31 -16.22 16.45
CA ILE A 593 17.26 -16.53 15.48
C ILE A 593 17.51 -15.88 14.11
N GLN A 594 18.69 -15.27 13.93
CA GLN A 594 19.08 -14.53 12.73
C GLN A 594 19.15 -15.45 11.51
N THR A 595 19.69 -16.67 11.65
CA THR A 595 19.77 -17.63 10.56
C THR A 595 18.39 -17.98 10.02
N THR A 596 17.43 -18.25 10.90
CA THR A 596 16.03 -18.52 10.50
C THR A 596 15.43 -17.32 9.78
N TYR A 597 15.61 -16.12 10.32
CA TYR A 597 15.14 -14.89 9.70
C TYR A 597 15.68 -14.72 8.27
N VAL A 598 17.00 -14.81 8.10
CA VAL A 598 17.68 -14.62 6.81
C VAL A 598 17.28 -15.69 5.81
N VAL A 599 17.28 -16.97 6.19
CA VAL A 599 16.93 -18.07 5.28
C VAL A 599 15.52 -17.93 4.75
N VAL A 600 14.54 -17.66 5.62
CA VAL A 600 13.14 -17.51 5.19
C VAL A 600 12.96 -16.24 4.35
N THR A 601 13.64 -15.15 4.69
CA THR A 601 13.64 -13.93 3.88
C THR A 601 14.17 -14.20 2.46
N LEU A 602 15.28 -14.93 2.33
CA LEU A 602 15.83 -15.31 1.02
C LEU A 602 14.89 -16.24 0.25
N LEU A 603 14.28 -17.22 0.92
CA LEU A 603 13.31 -18.13 0.30
C LEU A 603 12.07 -17.39 -0.22
N LEU A 604 11.49 -16.49 0.58
CA LEU A 604 10.33 -15.70 0.17
C LEU A 604 10.68 -14.71 -0.95
N THR A 605 11.85 -14.08 -0.89
CA THR A 605 12.33 -13.14 -1.91
C THR A 605 12.62 -13.85 -3.24
N GLY A 606 13.37 -14.96 -3.20
CA GLY A 606 13.65 -15.78 -4.38
C GLY A 606 12.38 -16.41 -4.93
N GLY A 607 11.51 -16.93 -4.05
CA GLY A 607 10.20 -17.46 -4.41
C GLY A 607 9.31 -16.42 -5.10
N LEU A 608 9.29 -15.18 -4.61
CA LEU A 608 8.56 -14.08 -5.24
C LEU A 608 9.08 -13.81 -6.66
N PHE A 609 10.39 -13.77 -6.86
CA PHE A 609 10.97 -13.59 -8.20
C PHE A 609 10.59 -14.75 -9.15
N VAL A 610 10.69 -15.99 -8.67
CA VAL A 610 10.28 -17.18 -9.44
C VAL A 610 8.79 -17.15 -9.76
N ALA A 611 7.95 -16.74 -8.81
CA ALA A 611 6.51 -16.60 -9.03
C ALA A 611 6.18 -15.54 -10.08
N LEU A 612 6.90 -14.41 -10.07
CA LEU A 612 6.75 -13.36 -11.10
C LEU A 612 7.16 -13.87 -12.47
N LEU A 613 8.27 -14.61 -12.57
CA LEU A 613 8.65 -15.30 -13.80
C LEU A 613 7.58 -16.31 -14.22
N TYR A 614 7.00 -17.07 -13.29
CA TYR A 614 5.98 -18.07 -13.60
C TYR A 614 4.65 -17.45 -14.04
N ALA A 615 4.26 -16.30 -13.46
CA ALA A 615 3.03 -15.58 -13.76
C ALA A 615 3.05 -14.88 -15.13
N ALA A 616 4.22 -14.48 -15.59
CA ALA A 616 4.42 -13.77 -16.85
C ALA A 616 4.01 -14.63 -18.08
N PRO A 617 3.19 -14.11 -19.01
CA PRO A 617 2.74 -14.86 -20.18
C PRO A 617 3.89 -15.31 -21.11
N HIS A 618 3.68 -16.44 -21.77
CA HIS A 618 4.59 -16.98 -22.79
C HIS A 618 4.41 -16.21 -24.11
N GLY A 619 5.04 -15.04 -24.24
CA GLY A 619 5.04 -14.23 -25.45
C GLY A 619 4.33 -12.88 -25.29
N LEU A 620 4.70 -11.91 -26.14
CA LEU A 620 3.90 -10.70 -26.30
C LEU A 620 2.57 -11.15 -26.91
N GLN A 621 1.45 -10.83 -26.26
CA GLN A 621 0.16 -11.02 -26.92
C GLN A 621 0.18 -10.18 -28.20
N PRO A 622 0.00 -10.76 -29.39
CA PRO A 622 -0.08 -9.97 -30.61
C PRO A 622 -1.19 -8.96 -30.40
N THR A 623 -0.86 -7.67 -30.50
CA THR A 623 -1.88 -6.62 -30.60
C THR A 623 -2.70 -6.98 -31.83
N THR A 624 -3.91 -7.51 -31.62
CA THR A 624 -4.84 -7.69 -32.72
C THR A 624 -5.00 -6.33 -33.39
N GLU A 625 -4.84 -6.27 -34.71
CA GLU A 625 -4.92 -5.03 -35.46
C GLU A 625 -6.20 -4.28 -35.06
N ALA A 626 -6.06 -2.99 -34.79
CA ALA A 626 -7.18 -2.15 -34.38
C ALA A 626 -8.35 -2.30 -35.37
N PRO A 627 -9.61 -2.44 -34.91
CA PRO A 627 -10.73 -2.28 -35.81
C PRO A 627 -10.67 -0.85 -36.37
N LYS A 628 -10.67 -0.75 -37.70
CA LYS A 628 -10.71 0.52 -38.44
C LYS A 628 -11.92 1.35 -38.07
#